data_AF-A0A0F7FA51-F1
#
_entry.id   AF-A0A0F7FA51-F1
#
_cell.length_a   1.000
_cell.length_b   1.000
_cell.length_c   1.000
_cell.angle_alpha   90.00
_cell.angle_beta   90.00
_cell.angle_gamma   90.00
#
_symmetry.space_group_name_H-M   'P 1'
#
loop_
_entity.id
_entity.type
_entity.pdbx_description
1 polymer ?
#
loop_
_entity_poly.entity_id
_entity_poly.type
_entity_poly.pdbx_seq_one_letter_code
_entity_poly.pdbx_strand_id
1 'polypeptide(L)'
;MRITVILTIGLSLIISLTGCQAKSGMNVEMRSQQEFKATSTGKKPIVTIIIDSLMDKPLQEALKQGKAPALKYLIDHGQYFPNVVSSFPTMSVTIDSTLLTGVYADKHHVPGLVWYSDREKRMIFYGNGPREALKIDQLQVLTDSVYQMNQIQLSKKVKTIHEELADSGQHSASINAVIYRGRTERELRVPQTMAKTTRLPDYYKVSTPELFSLAAFAHLNPQNANHTALWEKYGMNDKFAARDIAFLVKNGELPDVTIGYFPGNDSVHHRKGSMALKGIERADRALQHVLDSYGSWEEAVRRTTWIILGDSAQSDVMDNRDECKVDLQPLLSGYRIAKLGRPVGEDDQIVIAANERMAYIYAISPGLKLSDIVKSLQKEAKLDIIAVNQDQSVRLTGGGQGDNVLSYSPGGPYSDEYGQKWSLSGDPRLADISLHERKIKYGKYPDVLARLYGALHSHEGRYVVVTVKPGYELAGESSPTHRGGGAHGSLHEADSIVPLIVAGTDSQPKHPRIVDLKNWILRMAEQK
;
A
#
# COMPACT_ATOMS: atom_id res chain seq x y z
N MET A 1 14.22 -20.18 -33.06
CA MET A 1 14.74 -18.84 -32.73
C MET A 1 13.78 -18.19 -31.74
N ARG A 2 13.81 -18.62 -30.47
CA ARG A 2 12.73 -18.44 -29.47
C ARG A 2 13.25 -18.02 -28.09
N ILE A 3 14.49 -17.51 -27.99
CA ILE A 3 15.20 -17.36 -26.71
C ILE A 3 15.62 -15.92 -26.37
N THR A 4 15.49 -14.93 -27.27
CA THR A 4 16.11 -13.60 -27.02
C THR A 4 15.15 -12.47 -26.63
N VAL A 5 13.82 -12.68 -26.62
CA VAL A 5 12.83 -11.63 -26.29
C VAL A 5 12.24 -11.78 -24.87
N ILE A 6 12.54 -12.88 -24.18
CA ILE A 6 12.05 -13.16 -22.82
C ILE A 6 12.79 -12.32 -21.76
N LEU A 7 13.92 -11.68 -22.11
CA LEU A 7 14.78 -11.00 -21.13
C LEU A 7 14.49 -9.50 -20.88
N THR A 8 13.52 -8.88 -21.57
CA THR A 8 13.36 -7.41 -21.52
C THR A 8 12.02 -6.90 -21.02
N ILE A 9 11.03 -7.76 -20.78
CA ILE A 9 9.69 -7.33 -20.32
C ILE A 9 9.30 -7.95 -18.96
N GLY A 10 9.99 -9.02 -18.53
CA GLY A 10 9.80 -9.65 -17.22
C GLY A 10 11.02 -9.65 -16.31
N LEU A 11 12.03 -8.83 -16.61
CA LEU A 11 13.24 -8.73 -15.80
C LEU A 11 13.37 -7.32 -15.19
N SER A 12 13.29 -7.29 -13.85
CA SER A 12 14.07 -6.39 -12.97
C SER A 12 13.36 -5.15 -12.41
N LEU A 13 12.42 -5.40 -11.50
CA LEU A 13 12.31 -4.58 -10.29
C LEU A 13 13.41 -4.91 -9.26
N ILE A 14 14.44 -5.73 -9.58
CA ILE A 14 15.81 -5.79 -8.99
C ILE A 14 16.60 -6.95 -9.66
N ILE A 15 17.73 -6.66 -10.31
CA ILE A 15 19.08 -7.31 -10.24
C ILE A 15 19.97 -6.78 -11.39
N SER A 16 21.23 -6.55 -11.02
CA SER A 16 22.30 -5.82 -11.67
C SER A 16 23.05 -6.55 -12.81
N LEU A 17 23.84 -5.76 -13.56
CA LEU A 17 25.03 -6.10 -14.37
C LEU A 17 24.81 -6.63 -15.80
N THR A 18 24.84 -5.74 -16.80
CA THR A 18 26.02 -5.49 -17.68
C THR A 18 25.64 -4.48 -18.76
N GLY A 19 26.59 -3.63 -19.15
CA GLY A 19 26.37 -2.50 -20.02
C GLY A 19 26.24 -2.85 -21.50
N CYS A 20 25.35 -2.15 -22.18
CA CYS A 20 25.62 -1.51 -23.46
C CYS A 20 24.59 -0.41 -23.69
N GLN A 21 25.08 0.79 -23.99
CA GLN A 21 24.26 1.98 -24.23
C GLN A 21 23.40 1.76 -25.48
N ALA A 22 22.07 1.86 -25.33
CA ALA A 22 21.17 2.13 -26.44
C ALA A 22 20.32 3.34 -26.05
N LYS A 23 20.58 4.47 -26.72
CA LYS A 23 19.72 5.65 -26.68
C LYS A 23 18.36 5.27 -27.26
N SER A 24 17.31 5.28 -26.45
CA SER A 24 15.94 5.27 -26.92
C SER A 24 15.24 6.50 -26.36
N GLY A 25 15.18 7.56 -27.17
CA GLY A 25 14.32 8.70 -26.89
C GLY A 25 12.87 8.28 -27.13
N MET A 26 12.10 8.13 -26.05
CA MET A 26 10.65 8.02 -26.13
C MET A 26 10.08 9.43 -26.25
N ASN A 27 9.87 9.90 -27.49
CA ASN A 27 9.00 11.06 -27.73
C ASN A 27 7.55 10.63 -27.51
N VAL A 28 7.02 10.91 -26.32
CA VAL A 28 5.60 10.87 -26.04
C VAL A 28 5.04 12.24 -26.41
N GLU A 29 4.42 12.37 -27.57
CA GLU A 29 3.58 13.53 -27.87
C GLU A 29 2.35 13.49 -26.96
N MET A 30 2.41 14.26 -25.86
CA MET A 30 1.19 14.69 -25.17
C MET A 30 0.45 15.65 -26.12
N ARG A 31 -0.77 15.27 -26.52
CA ARG A 31 -1.75 16.25 -27.00
C ARG A 31 -1.85 17.34 -25.94
N SER A 32 -1.69 18.60 -26.35
CA SER A 32 -1.78 19.78 -25.48
C SER A 32 -3.03 19.66 -24.61
N GLN A 33 -2.83 19.39 -23.32
CA GLN A 33 -3.89 19.58 -22.34
C GLN A 33 -4.27 21.07 -22.39
N GLN A 34 -5.56 21.40 -22.26
CA GLN A 34 -5.95 22.78 -22.00
C GLN A 34 -5.08 23.28 -20.82
N GLU A 35 -4.49 24.48 -20.95
CA GLU A 35 -3.69 25.06 -19.88
C GLU A 35 -4.45 24.98 -18.56
N PHE A 36 -3.99 24.11 -17.65
CA PHE A 36 -4.52 24.08 -16.30
C PHE A 36 -4.17 25.42 -15.66
N LYS A 37 -5.17 26.23 -15.37
CA LYS A 37 -4.99 27.44 -14.58
C LYS A 37 -5.55 27.16 -13.21
N ALA A 38 -4.65 27.12 -12.22
CA ALA A 38 -5.07 27.03 -10.83
C ALA A 38 -6.12 28.12 -10.56
N THR A 39 -7.31 27.70 -10.15
CA THR A 39 -8.34 28.62 -9.69
C THR A 39 -7.83 29.24 -8.39
N SER A 40 -7.57 30.54 -8.40
CA SER A 40 -7.18 31.30 -7.21
C SER A 40 -8.38 31.33 -6.24
N THR A 41 -8.53 30.29 -5.44
CA THR A 41 -9.59 30.18 -4.43
C THR A 41 -9.27 30.95 -3.15
N GLY A 42 -8.08 31.57 -3.06
CA GLY A 42 -7.57 32.23 -1.85
C GLY A 42 -7.12 31.25 -0.75
N LYS A 43 -7.27 29.94 -0.99
CA LYS A 43 -6.93 28.87 -0.05
C LYS A 43 -5.52 28.34 -0.28
N LYS A 44 -4.87 27.85 0.78
CA LYS A 44 -3.59 27.15 0.65
C LYS A 44 -3.84 25.76 0.03
N PRO A 45 -3.19 25.40 -1.09
CA PRO A 45 -3.23 24.03 -1.59
C PRO A 45 -2.65 23.06 -0.55
N ILE A 46 -3.12 21.82 -0.58
CA ILE A 46 -2.69 20.73 0.31
C ILE A 46 -1.82 19.76 -0.49
N VAL A 47 -0.58 19.54 -0.04
CA VAL A 47 0.32 18.54 -0.62
C VAL A 47 0.52 17.43 0.40
N THR A 48 0.02 16.24 0.05
CA THR A 48 0.23 15.01 0.82
C THR A 48 1.32 14.17 0.15
N ILE A 49 2.42 13.92 0.83
CA ILE A 49 3.48 13.03 0.38
C ILE A 49 3.51 11.79 1.26
N ILE A 50 3.31 10.64 0.63
CA ILE A 50 3.42 9.33 1.27
C ILE A 50 4.85 8.86 1.07
N ILE A 51 5.58 8.65 2.16
CA ILE A 51 6.92 8.06 2.13
C ILE A 51 6.78 6.60 2.55
N ASP A 52 7.01 5.72 1.59
CA ASP A 52 6.81 4.28 1.75
C ASP A 52 7.69 3.71 2.89
N SER A 53 7.07 2.99 3.82
CA SER A 53 7.71 2.42 5.00
C SER A 53 8.40 3.45 5.93
N LEU A 54 7.95 4.71 5.97
CA LEU A 54 8.47 5.69 6.93
C LEU A 54 8.01 5.32 8.35
N MET A 55 8.96 5.22 9.28
CA MET A 55 8.72 4.84 10.68
C MET A 55 9.27 5.90 11.64
N ASP A 56 8.61 6.04 12.79
CA ASP A 56 8.99 7.03 13.83
C ASP A 56 10.45 6.85 14.29
N LYS A 57 10.83 5.65 14.76
CA LYS A 57 12.17 5.41 15.32
C LYS A 57 13.34 5.74 14.38
N PRO A 58 13.42 5.20 13.14
CA PRO A 58 14.49 5.56 12.23
C PRO A 58 14.39 7.03 11.77
N LEU A 59 13.20 7.63 11.70
CA LEU A 59 13.05 9.05 11.43
C LEU A 59 13.70 9.89 12.54
N GLN A 60 13.38 9.64 13.81
CA GLN A 60 13.97 10.33 14.95
C GLN A 60 15.50 10.23 14.95
N GLU A 61 16.05 9.06 14.62
CA GLU A 61 17.50 8.88 14.51
C GLU A 61 18.09 9.67 13.33
N ALA A 62 17.42 9.68 12.16
CA ALA A 62 17.85 10.49 11.03
C ALA A 62 17.83 12.00 11.34
N LEU A 63 16.82 12.48 12.06
CA LEU A 63 16.71 13.87 12.53
C LEU A 63 17.86 14.21 13.49
N LYS A 64 18.13 13.34 14.47
CA LYS A 64 19.23 13.51 15.43
C LYS A 64 20.60 13.57 14.75
N GLN A 65 20.81 12.78 13.70
CA GLN A 65 22.05 12.79 12.91
C GLN A 65 22.12 13.96 11.89
N GLY A 66 21.10 14.83 11.83
CA GLY A 66 21.07 15.94 10.87
C GLY A 66 20.89 15.51 9.42
N LYS A 67 20.35 14.30 9.19
CA LYS A 67 20.27 13.68 7.87
C LYS A 67 18.91 13.82 7.17
N ALA A 68 17.94 14.40 7.86
CA ALA A 68 16.61 14.67 7.34
C ALA A 68 16.18 16.14 7.59
N PRO A 69 16.92 17.14 7.07
CA PRO A 69 16.67 18.55 7.37
C PRO A 69 15.32 19.08 6.87
N ALA A 70 14.78 18.60 5.74
CA ALA A 70 13.47 19.07 5.27
C ALA A 70 12.34 18.53 6.14
N LEU A 71 12.38 17.23 6.49
CA LEU A 71 11.44 16.63 7.43
C LEU A 71 11.54 17.30 8.81
N LYS A 72 12.76 17.57 9.28
CA LYS A 72 13.00 18.34 10.51
C LYS A 72 12.34 19.70 10.45
N TYR A 73 12.52 20.43 9.36
CA TYR A 73 11.97 21.77 9.21
C TYR A 73 10.44 21.75 9.28
N LEU A 74 9.77 20.81 8.61
CA LEU A 74 8.31 20.66 8.68
C LEU A 74 7.83 20.28 10.09
N ILE A 75 8.57 19.46 10.83
CA ILE A 75 8.28 19.14 12.23
C ILE A 75 8.41 20.38 13.12
N ASP A 76 9.51 21.13 12.98
CA ASP A 76 9.79 22.32 13.80
C ASP A 76 8.79 23.47 13.56
N HIS A 77 8.16 23.52 12.38
CA HIS A 77 7.17 24.53 11.99
C HIS A 77 5.74 23.97 11.86
N GLY A 78 5.48 22.84 12.51
CA GLY A 78 4.24 22.11 12.36
C GLY A 78 3.94 21.21 13.56
N GLN A 79 3.30 20.10 13.27
CA GLN A 79 2.81 19.12 14.23
C GLN A 79 3.33 17.74 13.85
N TYR A 80 3.67 16.94 14.86
CA TYR A 80 4.18 15.59 14.69
C TYR A 80 3.34 14.59 15.47
N PHE A 81 2.81 13.59 14.77
CA PHE A 81 2.05 12.49 15.34
C PHE A 81 2.85 11.21 15.13
N PRO A 82 3.50 10.65 16.16
CA PRO A 82 4.34 9.46 16.02
C PRO A 82 3.52 8.18 15.82
N ASN A 83 2.24 8.20 16.20
CA ASN A 83 1.43 7.01 16.38
C ASN A 83 0.14 7.03 15.53
N VAL A 84 0.27 7.08 14.20
CA VAL A 84 -0.88 6.93 13.29
C VAL A 84 -1.09 5.47 12.94
N VAL A 85 -2.32 4.98 13.05
CA VAL A 85 -2.68 3.60 12.73
C VAL A 85 -2.96 3.43 11.24
N SER A 86 -2.27 2.48 10.62
CA SER A 86 -2.42 2.10 9.22
C SER A 86 -3.61 1.16 8.97
N SER A 87 -3.80 0.72 7.72
CA SER A 87 -4.81 -0.26 7.32
C SER A 87 -4.32 -1.70 7.49
N PHE A 88 -5.19 -2.69 7.25
CA PHE A 88 -4.81 -4.11 7.26
C PHE A 88 -5.32 -4.83 5.99
N PRO A 89 -4.47 -5.63 5.32
CA PRO A 89 -3.03 -5.75 5.57
C PRO A 89 -2.27 -4.45 5.37
N THR A 90 -1.13 -4.32 6.05
CA THR A 90 -0.26 -3.14 5.91
C THR A 90 0.54 -3.22 4.61
N MET A 91 -0.15 -3.43 3.49
CA MET A 91 0.37 -3.47 2.13
C MET A 91 -0.01 -2.17 1.44
N SER A 92 0.91 -1.51 0.75
CA SER A 92 0.71 -0.15 0.22
C SER A 92 -0.54 -0.01 -0.62
N VAL A 93 -0.87 -0.99 -1.48
CA VAL A 93 -2.11 -0.99 -2.29
C VAL A 93 -3.40 -0.94 -1.45
N THR A 94 -3.42 -1.62 -0.31
CA THR A 94 -4.57 -1.65 0.62
C THR A 94 -4.60 -0.37 1.44
N ILE A 95 -3.44 0.09 1.92
CA ILE A 95 -3.31 1.30 2.73
C ILE A 95 -3.69 2.53 1.90
N ASP A 96 -3.14 2.67 0.70
CA ASP A 96 -3.44 3.77 -0.23
C ASP A 96 -4.93 3.74 -0.61
N SER A 97 -5.51 2.56 -0.83
CA SER A 97 -6.95 2.44 -1.06
C SER A 97 -7.74 2.96 0.14
N THR A 98 -7.32 2.64 1.37
CA THR A 98 -7.92 3.16 2.60
C THR A 98 -7.76 4.67 2.72
N LEU A 99 -6.57 5.21 2.47
CA LEU A 99 -6.26 6.64 2.50
C LEU A 99 -7.14 7.41 1.50
N LEU A 100 -7.21 6.93 0.25
CA LEU A 100 -7.92 7.64 -0.81
C LEU A 100 -9.44 7.47 -0.71
N THR A 101 -9.96 6.42 -0.08
CA THR A 101 -11.41 6.19 0.00
C THR A 101 -12.02 6.52 1.37
N GLY A 102 -11.22 6.59 2.43
CA GLY A 102 -11.66 6.86 3.80
C GLY A 102 -12.43 5.71 4.43
N VAL A 103 -12.22 4.48 3.95
CA VAL A 103 -12.88 3.25 4.42
C VAL A 103 -11.89 2.09 4.42
N TYR A 104 -12.19 0.99 5.12
CA TYR A 104 -11.38 -0.23 5.10
C TYR A 104 -11.72 -1.17 3.93
N ALA A 105 -10.97 -2.27 3.85
CA ALA A 105 -11.00 -3.20 2.72
C ALA A 105 -12.37 -3.87 2.49
N ASP A 106 -13.22 -3.98 3.52
CA ASP A 106 -14.61 -4.45 3.41
C ASP A 106 -15.47 -3.58 2.48
N LYS A 107 -15.04 -2.34 2.21
CA LYS A 107 -15.76 -1.40 1.33
C LYS A 107 -15.00 -1.08 0.06
N HIS A 108 -13.68 -0.89 0.13
CA HIS A 108 -12.90 -0.56 -1.06
C HIS A 108 -12.47 -1.79 -1.89
N HIS A 109 -12.49 -2.98 -1.30
CA HIS A 109 -12.24 -4.28 -1.96
C HIS A 109 -10.84 -4.50 -2.55
N VAL A 110 -9.81 -3.85 -1.99
CA VAL A 110 -8.40 -4.10 -2.37
C VAL A 110 -7.72 -4.83 -1.21
N PRO A 111 -7.69 -6.17 -1.23
CA PRO A 111 -7.38 -6.98 -0.05
C PRO A 111 -5.89 -7.09 0.27
N GLY A 112 -5.01 -6.88 -0.70
CA GLY A 112 -3.57 -7.03 -0.54
C GLY A 112 -2.86 -6.99 -1.90
N LEU A 113 -1.54 -7.13 -1.87
CA LEU A 113 -0.70 -7.16 -3.08
C LEU A 113 -0.98 -8.41 -3.93
N VAL A 114 -1.23 -9.53 -3.26
CA VAL A 114 -1.52 -10.83 -3.87
C VAL A 114 -2.78 -11.44 -3.25
N TRP A 115 -3.74 -11.86 -4.07
CA TRP A 115 -4.99 -12.47 -3.60
C TRP A 115 -5.64 -13.34 -4.69
N TYR A 116 -6.59 -14.20 -4.31
CA TYR A 116 -7.35 -15.02 -5.25
C TYR A 116 -8.75 -14.44 -5.46
N SER A 117 -9.12 -14.21 -6.71
CA SER A 117 -10.46 -13.78 -7.08
C SER A 117 -11.32 -14.98 -7.39
N ASP A 118 -12.28 -15.29 -6.50
CA ASP A 118 -13.23 -16.39 -6.75
C ASP A 118 -14.13 -16.10 -7.96
N ARG A 119 -14.41 -14.82 -8.23
CA ARG A 119 -15.17 -14.40 -9.42
C ARG A 119 -14.40 -14.61 -10.72
N GLU A 120 -13.12 -14.23 -10.74
CA GLU A 120 -12.27 -14.34 -11.94
C GLU A 120 -11.58 -15.71 -12.06
N LYS A 121 -11.73 -16.57 -11.04
CA LYS A 121 -11.08 -17.88 -10.90
C LYS A 121 -9.57 -17.85 -11.13
N ARG A 122 -8.91 -16.77 -10.69
CA ARG A 122 -7.46 -16.58 -10.86
C ARG A 122 -6.83 -15.83 -9.70
N MET A 123 -5.52 -15.99 -9.58
CA MET A 123 -4.69 -15.12 -8.75
C MET A 123 -4.59 -13.73 -9.37
N ILE A 124 -4.65 -12.71 -8.52
CA ILE A 124 -4.43 -11.31 -8.83
C ILE A 124 -3.09 -10.88 -8.22
N PHE A 125 -2.30 -10.13 -8.99
CA PHE A 125 -0.99 -9.65 -8.56
C PHE A 125 -0.84 -8.16 -8.88
N TYR A 126 -0.79 -7.31 -7.86
CA TYR A 126 -0.48 -5.87 -8.02
C TYR A 126 1.02 -5.55 -7.91
N GLY A 127 1.81 -6.59 -7.69
CA GLY A 127 3.25 -6.53 -7.52
C GLY A 127 3.72 -7.90 -7.03
N ASN A 128 5.03 -8.14 -7.09
CA ASN A 128 5.60 -9.44 -6.74
C ASN A 128 7.09 -9.31 -6.42
N GLY A 129 7.57 -10.22 -5.58
CA GLY A 129 9.00 -10.32 -5.29
C GLY A 129 9.80 -10.84 -6.49
N PRO A 130 11.13 -10.64 -6.51
CA PRO A 130 11.99 -11.04 -7.63
C PRO A 130 12.02 -12.55 -7.88
N ARG A 131 11.82 -13.39 -6.86
CA ARG A 131 11.73 -14.86 -7.02
C ARG A 131 10.39 -15.31 -7.59
N GLU A 132 9.31 -14.62 -7.23
CA GLU A 132 7.97 -14.87 -7.75
C GLU A 132 7.85 -14.44 -9.21
N ALA A 133 8.62 -13.43 -9.62
CA ALA A 133 8.65 -12.92 -11.00
C ALA A 133 9.00 -13.98 -12.05
N LEU A 134 9.77 -15.02 -11.66
CA LEU A 134 10.13 -16.12 -12.54
C LEU A 134 8.98 -17.09 -12.83
N LYS A 135 7.93 -17.07 -12.00
CA LYS A 135 6.78 -17.99 -12.11
C LYS A 135 5.48 -17.29 -12.47
N ILE A 136 5.37 -15.99 -12.20
CA ILE A 136 4.18 -15.20 -12.44
C ILE A 136 4.29 -14.48 -13.79
N ASP A 137 3.18 -14.44 -14.54
CA ASP A 137 3.09 -13.67 -15.77
C ASP A 137 3.19 -12.15 -15.49
N GLN A 138 4.31 -11.55 -15.87
CA GLN A 138 4.59 -10.13 -15.63
C GLN A 138 3.69 -9.19 -16.45
N LEU A 139 3.15 -9.64 -17.58
CA LEU A 139 2.18 -8.86 -18.35
C LEU A 139 0.84 -8.78 -17.62
N GLN A 140 0.50 -9.84 -16.87
CA GLN A 140 -0.65 -9.83 -15.98
C GLN A 140 -0.41 -8.86 -14.82
N VAL A 141 0.75 -8.93 -14.14
CA VAL A 141 1.08 -8.02 -13.03
C VAL A 141 0.92 -6.56 -13.45
N LEU A 142 1.47 -6.20 -14.61
CA LEU A 142 1.35 -4.84 -15.15
C LEU A 142 -0.12 -4.45 -15.36
N THR A 143 -0.90 -5.33 -16.00
CA THR A 143 -2.32 -5.09 -16.28
C THR A 143 -3.14 -5.00 -15.00
N ASP A 144 -2.88 -5.88 -14.04
CA ASP A 144 -3.57 -5.92 -12.75
C ASP A 144 -3.29 -4.62 -11.97
N SER A 145 -2.02 -4.20 -11.90
CA SER A 145 -1.58 -3.02 -11.15
C SER A 145 -2.02 -1.70 -11.78
N VAL A 146 -1.80 -1.55 -13.10
CA VAL A 146 -2.07 -0.29 -13.79
C VAL A 146 -3.56 -0.13 -14.08
N TYR A 147 -4.25 -1.20 -14.49
CA TYR A 147 -5.63 -1.10 -14.98
C TYR A 147 -6.66 -1.75 -14.05
N GLN A 148 -6.54 -3.05 -13.76
CA GLN A 148 -7.60 -3.79 -13.06
C GLN A 148 -7.87 -3.20 -11.67
N MET A 149 -6.82 -2.89 -10.93
CA MET A 149 -6.89 -2.37 -9.57
C MET A 149 -7.79 -1.14 -9.50
N ASN A 150 -7.53 -0.12 -10.32
CA ASN A 150 -8.26 1.15 -10.25
C ASN A 150 -9.62 1.10 -10.96
N GLN A 151 -9.71 0.41 -12.10
CA GLN A 151 -10.86 0.51 -12.99
C GLN A 151 -11.94 -0.54 -12.72
N ILE A 152 -11.55 -1.69 -12.14
CA ILE A 152 -12.41 -2.87 -12.00
C ILE A 152 -12.54 -3.30 -10.53
N GLN A 153 -11.41 -3.48 -9.83
CA GLN A 153 -11.37 -4.17 -8.54
C GLN A 153 -11.59 -3.24 -7.35
N LEU A 154 -11.04 -2.03 -7.37
CA LEU A 154 -11.39 -0.98 -6.41
C LEU A 154 -12.90 -0.69 -6.53
N SER A 155 -13.62 -0.86 -5.43
CA SER A 155 -15.09 -0.79 -5.41
C SER A 155 -15.60 0.54 -5.97
N LYS A 156 -16.55 0.48 -6.91
CA LYS A 156 -17.23 1.66 -7.47
C LYS A 156 -18.30 2.24 -6.56
N LYS A 157 -18.60 1.57 -5.43
CA LYS A 157 -19.57 2.03 -4.42
C LYS A 157 -18.97 3.06 -3.46
N VAL A 158 -17.65 3.22 -3.47
CA VAL A 158 -16.93 4.23 -2.68
C VAL A 158 -16.14 5.11 -3.63
N LYS A 159 -16.17 6.41 -3.38
CA LYS A 159 -15.43 7.40 -4.16
C LYS A 159 -14.04 7.59 -3.57
N THR A 160 -13.04 7.77 -4.42
CA THR A 160 -11.74 8.27 -3.98
C THR A 160 -11.82 9.76 -3.62
N ILE A 161 -10.77 10.29 -2.97
CA ILE A 161 -10.62 11.72 -2.71
C ILE A 161 -10.64 12.54 -4.00
N HIS A 162 -10.01 12.03 -5.07
CA HIS A 162 -10.01 12.69 -6.38
C HIS A 162 -11.41 12.78 -6.99
N GLU A 163 -12.23 11.74 -6.80
CA GLU A 163 -13.62 11.73 -7.28
C GLU A 163 -14.51 12.70 -6.50
N GLU A 164 -14.36 12.80 -5.18
CA GLU A 164 -15.13 13.75 -4.35
C GLU A 164 -14.72 15.21 -4.62
N LEU A 165 -13.42 15.48 -4.80
CA LEU A 165 -12.92 16.79 -5.18
C LEU A 165 -13.47 17.20 -6.55
N ALA A 166 -13.40 16.32 -7.54
CA ALA A 166 -13.95 16.60 -8.88
C ALA A 166 -15.47 16.85 -8.83
N ASP A 167 -16.22 16.05 -8.06
CA ASP A 167 -17.67 16.21 -7.91
C ASP A 167 -18.07 17.52 -7.20
N SER A 168 -17.18 18.09 -6.40
CA SER A 168 -17.36 19.39 -5.73
C SER A 168 -16.78 20.58 -6.52
N GLY A 169 -16.27 20.33 -7.74
CA GLY A 169 -15.66 21.35 -8.60
C GLY A 169 -14.26 21.78 -8.16
N GLN A 170 -13.59 20.99 -7.32
CA GLN A 170 -12.20 21.18 -6.90
C GLN A 170 -11.25 20.32 -7.74
N HIS A 171 -10.00 20.75 -7.82
CA HIS A 171 -8.99 20.13 -8.64
C HIS A 171 -8.04 19.28 -7.80
N SER A 172 -7.49 18.21 -8.37
CA SER A 172 -6.49 17.42 -7.68
C SER A 172 -5.42 16.84 -8.60
N ALA A 173 -4.29 16.46 -7.99
CA ALA A 173 -3.19 15.77 -8.64
C ALA A 173 -2.90 14.43 -7.98
N SER A 174 -2.56 13.42 -8.78
CA SER A 174 -1.98 12.15 -8.33
C SER A 174 -0.64 11.93 -9.02
N ILE A 175 0.43 11.83 -8.24
CA ILE A 175 1.81 11.76 -8.71
C ILE A 175 2.48 10.51 -8.14
N ASN A 176 2.73 9.54 -9.01
CA ASN A 176 3.30 8.22 -8.70
C ASN A 176 2.51 7.35 -7.70
N ALA A 177 1.34 7.78 -7.24
CA ALA A 177 0.45 6.92 -6.47
C ALA A 177 -0.18 5.84 -7.37
N VAL A 178 -0.18 4.60 -6.90
CA VAL A 178 -0.71 3.45 -7.65
C VAL A 178 -2.23 3.34 -7.57
N ILE A 179 -2.84 3.93 -6.53
CA ILE A 179 -4.27 4.20 -6.46
C ILE A 179 -4.49 5.64 -6.86
N TYR A 180 -5.26 5.85 -7.93
CA TYR A 180 -5.37 7.16 -8.57
C TYR A 180 -6.74 7.45 -9.20
N ARG A 181 -7.74 6.56 -9.04
CA ARG A 181 -9.03 6.72 -9.73
C ARG A 181 -9.61 8.13 -9.50
N GLY A 182 -9.94 8.83 -10.58
CA GLY A 182 -10.60 10.15 -10.58
C GLY A 182 -11.70 10.22 -11.65
N ARG A 183 -12.05 11.42 -12.13
CA ARG A 183 -13.15 11.64 -13.10
C ARG A 183 -12.70 11.98 -14.53
N THR A 184 -11.41 12.19 -14.75
CA THR A 184 -10.86 12.52 -16.07
C THR A 184 -10.45 11.25 -16.80
N GLU A 185 -11.09 10.96 -17.93
CA GLU A 185 -10.68 9.85 -18.80
C GLU A 185 -9.36 10.16 -19.50
N ARG A 186 -8.45 9.19 -19.50
CA ARG A 186 -7.13 9.25 -20.16
C ARG A 186 -6.79 7.93 -20.82
N GLU A 187 -5.90 7.98 -21.81
CA GLU A 187 -5.31 6.81 -22.44
C GLU A 187 -3.83 6.71 -22.03
N LEU A 188 -3.48 5.66 -21.28
CA LEU A 188 -2.09 5.34 -20.97
C LEU A 188 -1.54 4.46 -22.08
N ARG A 189 -0.66 5.03 -22.91
CA ARG A 189 -0.08 4.31 -24.05
C ARG A 189 0.94 3.29 -23.56
N VAL A 190 0.81 2.07 -24.08
CA VAL A 190 1.85 1.06 -23.95
C VAL A 190 2.92 1.33 -25.01
N PRO A 191 4.22 1.20 -24.71
CA PRO A 191 5.26 1.33 -25.72
C PRO A 191 4.98 0.43 -26.93
N GLN A 192 5.02 1.00 -28.13
CA GLN A 192 4.58 0.33 -29.37
C GLN A 192 5.28 -1.00 -29.63
N THR A 193 6.58 -1.10 -29.30
CA THR A 193 7.31 -2.37 -29.39
C THR A 193 6.68 -3.42 -28.48
N MET A 194 6.36 -3.08 -27.22
CA MET A 194 5.72 -3.99 -26.27
C MET A 194 4.30 -4.38 -26.73
N ALA A 195 3.48 -3.43 -27.16
CA ALA A 195 2.12 -3.70 -27.64
C ALA A 195 2.11 -4.68 -28.83
N LYS A 196 3.05 -4.53 -29.78
CA LYS A 196 3.13 -5.39 -30.97
C LYS A 196 3.75 -6.77 -30.71
N THR A 197 4.61 -6.91 -29.69
CA THR A 197 5.30 -8.19 -29.41
C THR A 197 4.72 -8.98 -28.25
N THR A 198 3.70 -8.44 -27.57
CA THR A 198 3.09 -9.06 -26.38
C THR A 198 1.56 -9.07 -26.49
N ARG A 199 0.89 -9.55 -25.43
CA ARG A 199 -0.58 -9.55 -25.32
C ARG A 199 -1.15 -8.28 -24.68
N LEU A 200 -0.32 -7.24 -24.49
CA LEU A 200 -0.77 -5.96 -23.95
C LEU A 200 -1.52 -5.14 -25.01
N PRO A 201 -2.53 -4.33 -24.63
CA PRO A 201 -3.22 -3.46 -25.57
C PRO A 201 -2.31 -2.29 -26.02
N ASP A 202 -2.71 -1.59 -27.09
CA ASP A 202 -2.02 -0.35 -27.52
C ASP A 202 -2.07 0.75 -26.45
N TYR A 203 -3.19 0.82 -25.72
CA TYR A 203 -3.39 1.74 -24.61
C TYR A 203 -4.37 1.15 -23.59
N TYR A 204 -4.26 1.65 -22.35
CA TYR A 204 -5.25 1.44 -21.30
C TYR A 204 -6.12 2.70 -21.17
N LYS A 205 -7.44 2.55 -21.28
CA LYS A 205 -8.38 3.63 -20.95
C LYS A 205 -8.62 3.66 -19.45
N VAL A 206 -8.23 4.75 -18.78
CA VAL A 206 -8.29 4.87 -17.32
C VAL A 206 -8.99 6.15 -16.90
N SER A 207 -9.61 6.15 -15.73
CA SER A 207 -10.09 7.37 -15.08
C SER A 207 -9.09 7.83 -14.01
N THR A 208 -8.70 9.10 -14.06
CA THR A 208 -7.62 9.73 -13.28
C THR A 208 -8.08 11.10 -12.74
N PRO A 209 -7.38 11.73 -11.80
CA PRO A 209 -7.52 13.16 -11.57
C PRO A 209 -7.08 13.98 -12.79
N GLU A 210 -7.41 15.26 -12.77
CA GLU A 210 -7.03 16.18 -13.84
C GLU A 210 -5.51 16.25 -14.01
N LEU A 211 -4.75 16.37 -12.93
CA LEU A 211 -3.29 16.35 -13.01
C LEU A 211 -2.79 14.95 -12.62
N PHE A 212 -2.15 14.25 -13.56
CA PHE A 212 -1.81 12.84 -13.38
C PHE A 212 -0.39 12.52 -13.86
N SER A 213 0.36 11.82 -13.01
CA SER A 213 1.67 11.27 -13.31
C SER A 213 1.79 9.87 -12.70
N LEU A 214 2.33 8.94 -13.49
CA LEU A 214 2.57 7.56 -13.08
C LEU A 214 3.75 7.00 -13.87
N ALA A 215 4.95 7.07 -13.28
CA ALA A 215 6.17 6.47 -13.81
C ALA A 215 6.35 6.77 -15.32
N ALA A 216 6.74 5.79 -16.12
CA ALA A 216 6.94 5.95 -17.56
C ALA A 216 5.63 6.14 -18.37
N PHE A 217 4.45 5.95 -17.77
CA PHE A 217 3.17 6.03 -18.48
C PHE A 217 2.69 7.48 -18.69
N ALA A 218 2.88 8.32 -17.68
CA ALA A 218 2.45 9.71 -17.69
C ALA A 218 3.35 10.53 -16.75
N HIS A 219 3.67 11.75 -17.14
CA HIS A 219 4.44 12.69 -16.32
C HIS A 219 3.97 14.11 -16.56
N LEU A 220 3.95 14.93 -15.50
CA LEU A 220 3.55 16.33 -15.56
C LEU A 220 4.71 17.20 -16.04
N ASN A 221 5.91 16.97 -15.52
CA ASN A 221 7.13 17.62 -15.97
C ASN A 221 7.64 16.95 -17.25
N PRO A 222 7.73 17.65 -18.40
CA PRO A 222 8.24 17.05 -19.63
C PRO A 222 9.68 16.53 -19.53
N GLN A 223 10.49 17.08 -18.62
CA GLN A 223 11.87 16.61 -18.41
C GLN A 223 11.93 15.22 -17.76
N ASN A 224 10.87 14.78 -17.08
CA ASN A 224 10.80 13.45 -16.48
C ASN A 224 10.79 12.32 -17.52
N ALA A 225 10.48 12.60 -18.80
CA ALA A 225 10.66 11.65 -19.90
C ALA A 225 12.08 11.06 -19.96
N ASN A 226 13.10 11.85 -19.61
CA ASN A 226 14.51 11.44 -19.58
C ASN A 226 14.90 10.64 -18.33
N HIS A 227 13.96 10.44 -17.40
CA HIS A 227 14.20 9.81 -16.09
C HIS A 227 13.38 8.52 -15.91
N THR A 228 13.17 7.81 -17.02
CA THR A 228 12.36 6.58 -17.12
C THR A 228 13.21 5.35 -17.39
N ALA A 229 14.53 5.43 -17.18
CA ALA A 229 15.41 4.30 -17.39
C ALA A 229 15.21 3.19 -16.34
N LEU A 230 15.64 1.96 -16.65
CA LEU A 230 15.52 0.81 -15.76
C LEU A 230 16.19 1.04 -14.39
N TRP A 231 17.38 1.65 -14.34
CA TRP A 231 18.06 1.96 -13.07
C TRP A 231 17.37 3.08 -12.27
N GLU A 232 16.48 3.85 -12.90
CA GLU A 232 15.57 4.81 -12.27
C GLU A 232 14.18 4.19 -12.00
N LYS A 233 14.07 2.86 -12.06
CA LYS A 233 12.83 2.10 -11.85
C LYS A 233 11.68 2.60 -12.73
N TYR A 234 11.98 2.97 -13.98
CA TYR A 234 10.99 3.49 -14.93
C TYR A 234 10.23 4.74 -14.44
N GLY A 235 10.83 5.53 -13.55
CA GLY A 235 10.18 6.72 -12.97
C GLY A 235 9.42 6.45 -11.66
N MET A 236 9.34 5.20 -11.20
CA MET A 236 8.77 4.84 -9.89
C MET A 236 9.80 5.09 -8.77
N ASN A 237 10.12 6.36 -8.52
CA ASN A 237 11.09 6.78 -7.50
C ASN A 237 10.81 8.20 -6.96
N ASP A 238 11.35 8.50 -5.78
CA ASP A 238 11.12 9.76 -5.05
C ASP A 238 11.49 11.01 -5.87
N LYS A 239 12.61 10.96 -6.61
CA LYS A 239 13.07 12.12 -7.40
C LYS A 239 12.11 12.46 -8.53
N PHE A 240 11.53 11.45 -9.16
CA PHE A 240 10.57 11.64 -10.24
C PHE A 240 9.32 12.36 -9.72
N ALA A 241 8.74 11.85 -8.63
CA ALA A 241 7.58 12.45 -7.99
C ALA A 241 7.88 13.89 -7.50
N ALA A 242 9.04 14.11 -6.85
CA ALA A 242 9.47 15.43 -6.42
C ALA A 242 9.61 16.43 -7.57
N ARG A 243 10.12 16.01 -8.74
CA ARG A 243 10.25 16.88 -9.92
C ARG A 243 8.91 17.28 -10.52
N ASP A 244 7.92 16.40 -10.49
CA ASP A 244 6.56 16.73 -10.94
C ASP A 244 5.89 17.71 -9.98
N ILE A 245 5.99 17.49 -8.65
CA ILE A 245 5.46 18.42 -7.66
C ILE A 245 6.15 19.79 -7.78
N ALA A 246 7.50 19.82 -7.84
CA ALA A 246 8.27 21.05 -8.01
C ALA A 246 7.94 21.77 -9.34
N PHE A 247 7.60 21.04 -10.39
CA PHE A 247 7.13 21.62 -11.65
C PHE A 247 5.78 22.33 -11.46
N LEU A 248 4.81 21.70 -10.80
CA LEU A 248 3.53 22.33 -10.50
C LEU A 248 3.71 23.60 -9.64
N VAL A 249 4.60 23.56 -8.64
CA VAL A 249 4.91 24.73 -7.81
C VAL A 249 5.45 25.89 -8.64
N LYS A 250 6.48 25.64 -9.46
CA LYS A 250 7.17 26.68 -10.24
C LYS A 250 6.27 27.36 -11.27
N ASN A 251 5.31 26.63 -11.81
CA ASN A 251 4.36 27.16 -12.80
C ASN A 251 3.09 27.73 -12.15
N GLY A 252 2.94 27.66 -10.83
CA GLY A 252 1.71 28.11 -10.15
C GLY A 252 0.50 27.23 -10.45
N GLU A 253 0.74 25.95 -10.71
CA GLU A 253 -0.23 24.94 -11.17
C GLU A 253 -0.56 23.92 -10.09
N LEU A 254 -0.21 24.15 -8.82
CA LEU A 254 -0.65 23.28 -7.73
C LEU A 254 -2.18 23.34 -7.59
N PRO A 255 -2.89 22.19 -7.67
CA PRO A 255 -4.33 22.12 -7.44
C PRO A 255 -4.67 22.15 -5.94
N ASP A 256 -5.96 22.14 -5.59
CA ASP A 256 -6.43 22.16 -4.20
C ASP A 256 -5.81 21.03 -3.36
N VAL A 257 -5.70 19.82 -3.93
CA VAL A 257 -5.06 18.67 -3.28
C VAL A 257 -4.13 17.93 -4.23
N THR A 258 -2.88 17.74 -3.82
CA THR A 258 -1.89 16.90 -4.51
C THR A 258 -1.52 15.70 -3.64
N ILE A 259 -1.63 14.49 -4.19
CA ILE A 259 -1.12 13.26 -3.58
C ILE A 259 0.13 12.83 -4.32
N GLY A 260 1.25 12.72 -3.62
CA GLY A 260 2.54 12.24 -4.12
C GLY A 260 3.01 10.99 -3.39
N TYR A 261 3.64 10.05 -4.10
CA TYR A 261 4.17 8.81 -3.52
C TYR A 261 5.69 8.68 -3.71
N PHE A 262 6.41 8.47 -2.62
CA PHE A 262 7.87 8.30 -2.55
C PHE A 262 8.21 6.84 -2.17
N PRO A 263 8.36 5.93 -3.17
CA PRO A 263 8.51 4.48 -2.96
C PRO A 263 9.92 4.05 -2.51
N GLY A 264 10.87 4.98 -2.43
CA GLY A 264 12.29 4.65 -2.36
C GLY A 264 12.74 4.02 -1.04
N ASN A 265 12.06 4.35 0.06
CA ASN A 265 12.48 4.03 1.42
C ASN A 265 12.21 2.57 1.80
N ASP A 266 11.05 2.03 1.46
CA ASP A 266 10.66 0.61 1.61
C ASP A 266 11.76 -0.40 1.22
N SER A 267 12.24 -0.32 -0.02
CA SER A 267 13.27 -1.24 -0.51
C SER A 267 14.60 -1.15 0.26
N VAL A 268 14.82 -0.12 1.07
CA VAL A 268 15.98 -0.02 1.96
C VAL A 268 15.70 -0.78 3.26
N HIS A 269 14.51 -0.64 3.85
CA HIS A 269 14.10 -1.37 5.05
C HIS A 269 14.05 -2.88 4.80
N HIS A 270 13.43 -3.34 3.70
CA HIS A 270 13.41 -4.75 3.32
C HIS A 270 14.80 -5.40 3.21
N ARG A 271 15.85 -4.61 2.92
CA ARG A 271 17.22 -5.12 2.78
C ARG A 271 18.09 -4.95 4.02
N LYS A 272 17.75 -4.01 4.90
CA LYS A 272 18.65 -3.53 5.96
C LYS A 272 18.03 -3.49 7.36
N GLY A 273 16.73 -3.79 7.47
CA GLY A 273 15.99 -3.76 8.72
C GLY A 273 15.31 -2.42 8.99
N SER A 274 14.53 -2.42 10.06
CA SER A 274 13.65 -1.36 10.51
C SER A 274 14.38 -0.05 10.85
N MET A 275 15.65 -0.12 11.28
CA MET A 275 16.46 1.05 11.66
C MET A 275 17.27 1.68 10.52
N ALA A 276 17.03 1.27 9.26
CA ALA A 276 17.79 1.79 8.12
C ALA A 276 17.47 3.27 7.83
N LEU A 277 18.51 4.13 7.72
CA LEU A 277 18.33 5.57 7.54
C LEU A 277 18.40 6.04 6.08
N LYS A 278 19.08 5.29 5.22
CA LYS A 278 19.46 5.75 3.87
C LYS A 278 18.26 6.00 2.95
N GLY A 279 17.13 5.32 3.17
CA GLY A 279 15.89 5.56 2.45
C GLY A 279 15.27 6.90 2.84
N ILE A 280 15.15 7.17 4.14
CA ILE A 280 14.70 8.45 4.71
C ILE A 280 15.56 9.60 4.17
N GLU A 281 16.88 9.46 4.17
CA GLU A 281 17.80 10.47 3.60
C GLU A 281 17.52 10.78 2.12
N ARG A 282 17.07 9.79 1.33
CA ARG A 282 16.75 9.96 -0.09
C ARG A 282 15.41 10.64 -0.28
N ALA A 283 14.40 10.21 0.48
CA ALA A 283 13.09 10.84 0.50
C ALA A 283 13.18 12.30 0.95
N ASP A 284 13.96 12.59 2.00
CA ASP A 284 14.20 13.95 2.48
C ASP A 284 14.89 14.83 1.43
N ARG A 285 15.91 14.34 0.72
CA ARG A 285 16.51 15.09 -0.41
C ARG A 285 15.53 15.34 -1.55
N ALA A 286 14.62 14.41 -1.81
CA ALA A 286 13.56 14.62 -2.80
C ALA A 286 12.57 15.69 -2.31
N LEU A 287 12.22 15.68 -1.01
CA LEU A 287 11.39 16.71 -0.39
C LEU A 287 12.07 18.09 -0.41
N GLN A 288 13.38 18.18 -0.12
CA GLN A 288 14.17 19.42 -0.24
C GLN A 288 14.00 20.02 -1.64
N HIS A 289 14.11 19.21 -2.70
CA HIS A 289 13.92 19.69 -4.08
C HIS A 289 12.53 20.31 -4.32
N VAL A 290 11.50 19.81 -3.64
CA VAL A 290 10.16 20.39 -3.68
C VAL A 290 10.12 21.70 -2.90
N LEU A 291 10.58 21.73 -1.65
CA LEU A 291 10.54 22.93 -0.81
C LEU A 291 11.39 24.08 -1.40
N ASP A 292 12.54 23.76 -1.97
CA ASP A 292 13.42 24.73 -2.65
C ASP A 292 12.75 25.42 -3.85
N SER A 293 11.71 24.80 -4.43
CA SER A 293 10.98 25.37 -5.55
C SER A 293 10.12 26.59 -5.18
N TYR A 294 9.91 26.85 -3.88
CA TYR A 294 9.24 28.04 -3.36
C TYR A 294 10.19 29.23 -3.14
N GLY A 295 11.50 29.05 -3.29
CA GLY A 295 12.52 30.06 -3.01
C GLY A 295 12.98 30.10 -1.55
N SER A 296 12.11 29.77 -0.59
CA SER A 296 12.48 29.46 0.79
C SER A 296 11.50 28.46 1.42
N TRP A 297 11.93 27.75 2.46
CA TRP A 297 11.07 26.76 3.13
C TRP A 297 9.99 27.42 3.99
N GLU A 298 10.24 28.65 4.48
CA GLU A 298 9.23 29.49 5.14
C GLU A 298 8.09 29.80 4.17
N GLU A 299 8.43 30.15 2.94
CA GLU A 299 7.45 30.42 1.89
C GLU A 299 6.66 29.15 1.51
N ALA A 300 7.32 27.99 1.49
CA ALA A 300 6.67 26.70 1.27
C ALA A 300 5.59 26.40 2.33
N VAL A 301 5.89 26.59 3.62
CA VAL A 301 4.93 26.38 4.72
C VAL A 301 3.87 27.49 4.77
N ARG A 302 4.23 28.72 4.39
CA ARG A 302 3.29 29.85 4.34
C ARG A 302 2.25 29.64 3.25
N ARG A 303 2.62 29.14 2.08
CA ARG A 303 1.74 29.02 0.91
C ARG A 303 1.04 27.66 0.78
N THR A 304 1.54 26.61 1.42
CA THR A 304 1.04 25.25 1.21
C THR A 304 0.90 24.52 2.54
N THR A 305 -0.19 23.76 2.67
CA THR A 305 -0.36 22.82 3.78
C THR A 305 0.33 21.51 3.39
N TRP A 306 1.25 21.05 4.24
CA TRP A 306 2.04 19.85 4.02
C TRP A 306 1.56 18.73 4.93
N ILE A 307 1.37 17.55 4.35
CA ILE A 307 1.05 16.31 5.06
C ILE A 307 2.07 15.27 4.62
N ILE A 308 3.00 14.89 5.50
CA ILE A 308 3.98 13.82 5.22
C ILE A 308 3.59 12.61 6.06
N LEU A 309 3.37 11.46 5.41
CA LEU A 309 2.81 10.27 6.03
C LEU A 309 3.66 9.05 5.70
N GLY A 310 3.94 8.20 6.68
CA GLY A 310 4.30 6.79 6.41
C GLY A 310 3.08 5.95 6.12
N ASP A 311 3.13 5.02 5.16
CA ASP A 311 2.02 4.12 4.86
C ASP A 311 1.99 2.91 5.82
N SER A 312 3.12 2.21 5.93
CA SER A 312 3.34 1.04 6.77
C SER A 312 4.63 1.19 7.58
N ALA A 313 4.76 0.36 8.62
CA ALA A 313 6.03 0.14 9.30
C ALA A 313 6.56 -1.25 8.95
N GLN A 314 7.85 -1.48 9.18
CA GLN A 314 8.49 -2.79 9.01
C GLN A 314 9.10 -3.25 10.33
N SER A 315 8.89 -4.54 10.61
CA SER A 315 9.55 -5.25 11.70
C SER A 315 10.75 -6.04 11.20
N ASP A 316 11.78 -6.20 12.04
CA ASP A 316 12.98 -6.97 11.65
C ASP A 316 12.65 -8.47 11.48
N VAL A 317 13.24 -9.07 10.45
CA VAL A 317 13.21 -10.51 10.18
C VAL A 317 14.50 -11.14 10.66
N MET A 318 14.40 -12.24 11.40
CA MET A 318 15.58 -12.92 11.96
C MET A 318 16.59 -13.33 10.87
N ASP A 319 17.87 -13.34 11.26
CA ASP A 319 18.98 -13.69 10.36
C ASP A 319 19.06 -15.18 10.00
N ASN A 320 18.45 -16.08 10.78
CA ASN A 320 18.48 -17.52 10.50
C ASN A 320 17.37 -17.91 9.52
N ARG A 321 17.77 -18.37 8.33
CA ARG A 321 16.88 -18.69 7.20
C ARG A 321 15.82 -19.76 7.53
N ASP A 322 16.20 -20.78 8.29
CA ASP A 322 15.30 -21.92 8.57
C ASP A 322 14.36 -21.60 9.75
N GLU A 323 14.67 -20.56 10.52
CA GLU A 323 13.87 -20.15 11.67
C GLU A 323 12.94 -18.98 11.33
N CYS A 324 13.38 -18.03 10.51
CA CYS A 324 12.67 -16.78 10.20
C CYS A 324 11.48 -16.97 9.25
N LYS A 325 11.40 -18.10 8.54
CA LYS A 325 10.32 -18.39 7.60
C LYS A 325 9.32 -19.38 8.22
N VAL A 326 8.04 -19.09 8.09
CA VAL A 326 6.95 -20.04 8.28
C VAL A 326 6.42 -20.44 6.91
N ASP A 327 6.78 -21.64 6.46
CA ASP A 327 6.27 -22.19 5.20
C ASP A 327 4.85 -22.73 5.42
N LEU A 328 3.89 -22.22 4.66
CA LEU A 328 2.49 -22.63 4.77
C LEU A 328 2.22 -23.98 4.08
N GLN A 329 3.07 -24.42 3.15
CA GLN A 329 2.81 -25.65 2.40
C GLN A 329 2.89 -26.91 3.26
N PRO A 330 3.91 -27.10 4.12
CA PRO A 330 3.97 -28.26 5.02
C PRO A 330 2.79 -28.32 6.00
N LEU A 331 2.31 -27.17 6.47
CA LEU A 331 1.15 -27.09 7.37
C LEU A 331 -0.15 -27.54 6.69
N LEU A 332 -0.20 -27.47 5.36
CA LEU A 332 -1.36 -27.74 4.53
C LEU A 332 -1.13 -28.92 3.57
N SER A 333 -0.14 -29.77 3.84
CA SER A 333 0.28 -30.87 2.96
C SER A 333 -0.80 -31.93 2.72
N GLY A 334 -1.85 -31.97 3.55
CA GLY A 334 -3.01 -32.83 3.36
C GLY A 334 -3.95 -32.40 2.23
N TYR A 335 -3.68 -31.26 1.58
CA TYR A 335 -4.50 -30.69 0.53
C TYR A 335 -3.71 -30.50 -0.77
N ARG A 336 -4.42 -30.52 -1.90
CA ARG A 336 -3.84 -30.09 -3.19
C ARG A 336 -3.78 -28.56 -3.22
N ILE A 337 -2.57 -28.01 -3.14
CA ILE A 337 -2.30 -26.57 -3.16
C ILE A 337 -2.06 -26.12 -4.61
N ALA A 338 -2.77 -25.09 -5.04
CA ALA A 338 -2.58 -24.48 -6.36
C ALA A 338 -1.15 -23.93 -6.52
N LYS A 339 -0.60 -24.11 -7.73
CA LYS A 339 0.77 -23.68 -8.08
C LYS A 339 0.77 -22.37 -8.84
N LEU A 340 1.71 -21.49 -8.56
CA LEU A 340 1.77 -20.14 -9.16
C LEU A 340 2.02 -20.16 -10.69
N GLY A 341 2.73 -21.17 -11.20
CA GLY A 341 3.10 -21.27 -12.61
C GLY A 341 2.03 -21.84 -13.54
N ARG A 342 0.81 -22.08 -13.06
CA ARG A 342 -0.32 -22.55 -13.86
C ARG A 342 -1.63 -21.89 -13.41
N PRO A 343 -2.67 -21.85 -14.26
CA PRO A 343 -4.02 -21.51 -13.82
C PRO A 343 -4.47 -22.42 -12.67
N VAL A 344 -5.27 -21.88 -11.76
CA VAL A 344 -5.87 -22.65 -10.66
C VAL A 344 -6.78 -23.72 -11.25
N GLY A 345 -6.48 -24.99 -10.94
CA GLY A 345 -7.20 -26.15 -11.49
C GLY A 345 -8.45 -26.51 -10.69
N GLU A 346 -9.37 -27.24 -11.32
CA GLU A 346 -10.58 -27.76 -10.64
C GLU A 346 -10.25 -28.81 -9.57
N ASP A 347 -9.09 -29.46 -9.68
CA ASP A 347 -8.60 -30.44 -8.71
C ASP A 347 -7.89 -29.77 -7.53
N ASP A 348 -7.45 -28.51 -7.65
CA ASP A 348 -6.84 -27.77 -6.54
C ASP A 348 -7.88 -27.56 -5.42
N GLN A 349 -7.45 -27.70 -4.17
CA GLN A 349 -8.32 -27.57 -3.00
C GLN A 349 -8.06 -26.28 -2.23
N ILE A 350 -6.81 -25.81 -2.24
CA ILE A 350 -6.38 -24.61 -1.53
C ILE A 350 -5.57 -23.70 -2.44
N VAL A 351 -5.78 -22.39 -2.29
CA VAL A 351 -4.91 -21.35 -2.85
C VAL A 351 -4.27 -20.58 -1.70
N ILE A 352 -2.97 -20.31 -1.78
CA ILE A 352 -2.23 -19.52 -0.78
C ILE A 352 -1.81 -18.20 -1.44
N ALA A 353 -2.23 -17.08 -0.86
CA ALA A 353 -1.82 -15.74 -1.25
C ALA A 353 -1.07 -15.09 -0.09
N ALA A 354 0.26 -15.21 -0.11
CA ALA A 354 1.13 -14.62 0.91
C ALA A 354 1.39 -13.14 0.59
N ASN A 355 1.23 -12.31 1.62
CA ASN A 355 1.52 -10.88 1.63
C ASN A 355 2.47 -10.64 2.82
N GLU A 356 3.66 -11.23 2.74
CA GLU A 356 4.72 -11.18 3.77
C GLU A 356 4.29 -11.70 5.14
N ARG A 357 4.03 -10.83 6.13
CA ARG A 357 3.66 -11.24 7.49
C ARG A 357 2.19 -11.61 7.64
N MET A 358 1.42 -11.63 6.55
CA MET A 358 0.05 -12.14 6.50
C MET A 358 -0.19 -13.03 5.25
N ALA A 359 -1.13 -13.97 5.32
CA ALA A 359 -1.58 -14.73 4.15
C ALA A 359 -3.09 -14.94 4.12
N TYR A 360 -3.68 -14.90 2.93
CA TYR A 360 -5.02 -15.44 2.66
C TYR A 360 -4.87 -16.90 2.22
N ILE A 361 -5.62 -17.81 2.84
CA ILE A 361 -5.64 -19.24 2.51
C ILE A 361 -7.06 -19.61 2.10
N TYR A 362 -7.29 -19.75 0.81
CA TYR A 362 -8.60 -19.98 0.23
C TYR A 362 -8.94 -21.46 0.20
N ALA A 363 -10.12 -21.83 0.68
CA ALA A 363 -10.73 -23.12 0.46
C ALA A 363 -11.60 -23.06 -0.81
N ILE A 364 -11.01 -23.47 -1.94
CA ILE A 364 -11.69 -23.42 -3.25
C ILE A 364 -12.48 -24.68 -3.56
N SER A 365 -12.21 -25.80 -2.86
CA SER A 365 -13.02 -27.01 -2.97
C SER A 365 -14.31 -26.90 -2.14
N PRO A 366 -15.52 -27.14 -2.70
CA PRO A 366 -16.79 -26.92 -2.01
C PRO A 366 -16.93 -27.64 -0.65
N GLY A 367 -16.45 -28.88 -0.55
CA GLY A 367 -16.56 -29.70 0.66
C GLY A 367 -15.55 -29.38 1.77
N LEU A 368 -14.52 -28.56 1.48
CA LEU A 368 -13.45 -28.30 2.44
C LEU A 368 -13.92 -27.32 3.52
N LYS A 369 -13.86 -27.70 4.79
CA LYS A 369 -14.25 -26.81 5.90
C LYS A 369 -13.08 -25.93 6.32
N LEU A 370 -13.33 -24.63 6.49
CA LEU A 370 -12.32 -23.69 7.00
C LEU A 370 -11.80 -24.09 8.39
N SER A 371 -12.63 -24.73 9.21
CA SER A 371 -12.23 -25.26 10.52
C SER A 371 -11.09 -26.27 10.44
N ASP A 372 -11.00 -27.06 9.38
CA ASP A 372 -9.97 -28.09 9.23
C ASP A 372 -8.62 -27.46 8.82
N ILE A 373 -8.69 -26.40 8.01
CA ILE A 373 -7.54 -25.54 7.68
C ILE A 373 -7.04 -24.84 8.94
N VAL A 374 -7.94 -24.20 9.71
CA VAL A 374 -7.60 -23.54 10.99
C VAL A 374 -6.90 -24.50 11.94
N LYS A 375 -7.44 -25.72 12.15
CA LYS A 375 -6.81 -26.75 13.01
C LYS A 375 -5.41 -27.13 12.55
N SER A 376 -5.18 -27.18 11.24
CA SER A 376 -3.86 -27.50 10.69
C SER A 376 -2.85 -26.36 10.96
N LEU A 377 -3.29 -25.12 10.81
CA LEU A 377 -2.49 -23.92 11.06
C LEU A 377 -2.18 -23.71 12.54
N GLN A 378 -3.13 -24.01 13.44
CA GLN A 378 -2.94 -23.86 14.90
C GLN A 378 -1.77 -24.69 15.46
N LYS A 379 -1.27 -25.69 14.73
CA LYS A 379 -0.09 -26.48 15.11
C LYS A 379 1.21 -25.66 15.07
N GLU A 380 1.25 -24.57 14.32
CA GLU A 380 2.41 -23.71 14.21
C GLU A 380 2.34 -22.59 15.25
N ALA A 381 3.19 -22.65 16.27
CA ALA A 381 3.22 -21.69 17.37
C ALA A 381 3.74 -20.29 16.96
N LYS A 382 4.41 -20.18 15.79
CA LYS A 382 4.86 -18.88 15.25
C LYS A 382 3.72 -18.07 14.61
N LEU A 383 2.62 -18.73 14.22
CA LEU A 383 1.43 -18.02 13.74
C LEU A 383 0.83 -17.22 14.90
N ASP A 384 0.41 -16.01 14.57
CA ASP A 384 -0.05 -15.03 15.54
C ASP A 384 -1.58 -15.06 15.62
N ILE A 385 -2.25 -14.43 14.65
CA ILE A 385 -3.71 -14.47 14.50
C ILE A 385 -4.08 -15.44 13.39
N ILE A 386 -5.08 -16.29 13.64
CA ILE A 386 -5.71 -17.15 12.64
C ILE A 386 -7.22 -16.87 12.71
N ALA A 387 -7.79 -16.29 11.65
CA ALA A 387 -9.15 -15.80 11.66
C ALA A 387 -9.95 -16.18 10.42
N VAL A 388 -11.25 -16.37 10.61
CA VAL A 388 -12.22 -16.68 9.55
C VAL A 388 -13.48 -15.85 9.70
N ASN A 389 -14.13 -15.59 8.57
CA ASN A 389 -15.48 -15.07 8.56
C ASN A 389 -16.48 -16.20 8.85
N GLN A 390 -17.40 -15.98 9.77
CA GLN A 390 -18.51 -16.86 10.10
C GLN A 390 -19.77 -16.00 10.24
N ASP A 391 -20.63 -16.00 9.23
CA ASP A 391 -21.94 -15.32 9.25
C ASP A 391 -21.90 -13.83 9.64
N GLN A 392 -21.02 -13.04 9.00
CA GLN A 392 -20.78 -11.61 9.31
C GLN A 392 -20.15 -11.35 10.69
N SER A 393 -19.69 -12.42 11.37
CA SER A 393 -18.84 -12.34 12.54
C SER A 393 -17.43 -12.83 12.20
N VAL A 394 -16.44 -12.32 12.93
CA VAL A 394 -15.06 -12.78 12.86
C VAL A 394 -14.85 -13.76 13.98
N ARG A 395 -14.37 -14.96 13.64
CA ARG A 395 -13.88 -15.94 14.60
C ARG A 395 -12.36 -15.99 14.54
N LEU A 396 -11.72 -15.67 15.65
CA LEU A 396 -10.28 -15.53 15.82
C LEU A 396 -9.75 -16.59 16.78
N THR A 397 -8.59 -17.16 16.42
CA THR A 397 -7.78 -18.11 17.20
C THR A 397 -6.30 -17.73 17.05
N GLY A 398 -5.39 -18.47 17.69
CA GLY A 398 -3.94 -18.24 17.55
C GLY A 398 -3.13 -19.53 17.41
N GLY A 399 -1.90 -19.41 16.90
CA GLY A 399 -0.95 -20.51 16.79
C GLY A 399 -0.50 -21.01 18.15
N GLY A 400 -0.59 -22.33 18.39
CA GLY A 400 -0.21 -22.95 19.66
C GLY A 400 -1.10 -22.61 20.86
N GLN A 401 -2.24 -21.94 20.67
CA GLN A 401 -3.11 -21.44 21.76
C GLN A 401 -4.30 -22.36 22.08
N GLY A 402 -4.28 -23.63 21.63
CA GLY A 402 -5.35 -24.61 21.90
C GLY A 402 -6.71 -24.19 21.34
N ASP A 403 -7.78 -24.46 22.09
CA ASP A 403 -9.18 -24.23 21.67
C ASP A 403 -9.71 -22.83 22.04
N ASN A 404 -8.85 -21.90 22.49
CA ASN A 404 -9.28 -20.53 22.80
C ASN A 404 -9.78 -19.83 21.53
N VAL A 405 -10.92 -19.16 21.66
CA VAL A 405 -11.60 -18.45 20.56
C VAL A 405 -12.05 -17.08 21.03
N LEU A 406 -11.93 -16.09 20.16
CA LEU A 406 -12.62 -14.81 20.23
C LEU A 406 -13.56 -14.72 19.04
N SER A 407 -14.84 -14.45 19.29
CA SER A 407 -15.82 -14.15 18.25
C SER A 407 -16.36 -12.75 18.41
N TYR A 408 -16.43 -11.98 17.33
CA TYR A 408 -16.89 -10.61 17.37
C TYR A 408 -17.59 -10.14 16.09
N SER A 409 -18.41 -9.09 16.20
CA SER A 409 -19.08 -8.46 15.07
C SER A 409 -19.34 -6.97 15.32
N PRO A 410 -19.49 -6.15 14.26
CA PRO A 410 -19.86 -4.74 14.38
C PRO A 410 -21.21 -4.53 15.10
N GLY A 411 -21.33 -3.43 15.83
CA GLY A 411 -22.49 -3.12 16.67
C GLY A 411 -22.40 -3.79 18.05
N GLY A 412 -23.28 -3.44 19.00
CA GLY A 412 -23.27 -4.04 20.35
C GLY A 412 -22.86 -3.09 21.47
N PRO A 413 -22.68 -3.62 22.70
CA PRO A 413 -22.55 -2.78 23.89
C PRO A 413 -21.15 -2.20 24.11
N TYR A 414 -20.11 -2.82 23.56
CA TYR A 414 -18.73 -2.38 23.77
C TYR A 414 -18.36 -1.26 22.79
N SER A 415 -17.56 -0.30 23.26
CA SER A 415 -17.07 0.82 22.47
C SER A 415 -15.55 0.85 22.48
N ASP A 416 -14.92 0.94 21.32
CA ASP A 416 -13.46 1.11 21.25
C ASP A 416 -13.00 2.56 21.38
N GLU A 417 -11.68 2.75 21.33
CA GLU A 417 -10.97 4.03 21.45
C GLU A 417 -11.35 5.04 20.35
N TYR A 418 -11.91 4.56 19.24
CA TYR A 418 -12.36 5.37 18.11
C TYR A 418 -13.89 5.55 18.09
N GLY A 419 -14.59 5.04 19.10
CA GLY A 419 -16.04 5.14 19.24
C GLY A 419 -16.85 4.12 18.43
N GLN A 420 -16.20 3.16 17.78
CA GLN A 420 -16.88 2.07 17.06
C GLN A 420 -17.49 1.11 18.07
N LYS A 421 -18.61 0.48 17.69
CA LYS A 421 -19.37 -0.44 18.56
C LYS A 421 -19.13 -1.88 18.17
N TRP A 422 -18.98 -2.74 19.17
CA TRP A 422 -18.64 -4.15 18.99
C TRP A 422 -19.39 -5.08 19.96
N SER A 423 -19.70 -6.27 19.45
CA SER A 423 -20.19 -7.41 20.20
C SER A 423 -19.04 -8.39 20.29
N LEU A 424 -18.71 -8.84 21.50
CA LEU A 424 -17.56 -9.68 21.80
C LEU A 424 -18.01 -10.88 22.61
N SER A 425 -17.45 -12.05 22.31
CA SER A 425 -17.65 -13.29 23.06
C SER A 425 -16.38 -14.16 23.00
N GLY A 426 -16.08 -14.90 24.08
CA GLY A 426 -14.83 -15.65 24.18
C GLY A 426 -13.69 -14.84 24.80
N ASP A 427 -12.44 -15.13 24.41
CA ASP A 427 -11.25 -14.59 25.05
C ASP A 427 -10.67 -13.35 24.31
N PRO A 428 -10.90 -12.12 24.79
CA PRO A 428 -10.38 -10.90 24.15
C PRO A 428 -8.85 -10.82 24.13
N ARG A 429 -8.15 -11.58 24.98
CA ARG A 429 -6.67 -11.58 25.04
C ARG A 429 -6.03 -12.12 23.77
N LEU A 430 -6.76 -12.91 22.97
CA LEU A 430 -6.28 -13.38 21.66
C LEU A 430 -6.04 -12.24 20.65
N ALA A 431 -6.73 -11.11 20.83
CA ALA A 431 -6.53 -9.89 20.05
C ALA A 431 -5.88 -8.78 20.91
N ASP A 432 -5.25 -9.14 22.02
CA ASP A 432 -4.64 -8.23 23.00
C ASP A 432 -5.59 -7.08 23.41
N ILE A 433 -6.87 -7.40 23.61
CA ILE A 433 -7.90 -6.45 24.02
C ILE A 433 -8.07 -6.50 25.53
N SER A 434 -8.00 -5.33 26.17
CA SER A 434 -8.42 -5.13 27.56
C SER A 434 -9.82 -4.55 27.61
N LEU A 435 -10.68 -5.12 28.45
CA LEU A 435 -12.04 -4.66 28.68
C LEU A 435 -12.14 -4.00 30.06
N HIS A 436 -12.58 -2.74 30.08
CA HIS A 436 -12.98 -2.04 31.29
C HIS A 436 -14.42 -1.56 31.13
N GLU A 437 -15.33 -2.13 31.92
CA GLU A 437 -16.78 -1.95 31.75
C GLU A 437 -17.24 -2.27 30.31
N ARG A 438 -17.67 -1.25 29.56
CA ARG A 438 -18.08 -1.34 28.15
C ARG A 438 -17.10 -0.63 27.21
N LYS A 439 -15.85 -0.44 27.64
CA LYS A 439 -14.78 0.18 26.85
C LYS A 439 -13.72 -0.85 26.48
N ILE A 440 -13.36 -0.86 25.21
CA ILE A 440 -12.28 -1.64 24.63
C ILE A 440 -11.04 -0.75 24.59
N LYS A 441 -9.91 -1.29 25.04
CA LYS A 441 -8.58 -0.75 24.82
C LYS A 441 -7.75 -1.78 24.06
N TYR A 442 -7.09 -1.34 22.99
CA TYR A 442 -6.20 -2.14 22.17
C TYR A 442 -4.79 -2.16 22.76
N GLY A 443 -4.15 -3.34 22.74
CA GLY A 443 -2.73 -3.51 23.01
C GLY A 443 -1.92 -3.53 21.71
N LYS A 444 -1.18 -4.61 21.47
CA LYS A 444 -0.27 -4.82 20.33
C LYS A 444 -0.92 -4.75 18.95
N TYR A 445 -2.25 -4.81 18.85
CA TYR A 445 -2.99 -4.79 17.59
C TYR A 445 -3.91 -3.57 17.53
N PRO A 446 -3.40 -2.40 17.10
CA PRO A 446 -4.21 -1.18 17.05
C PRO A 446 -5.34 -1.33 16.03
N ASP A 447 -6.56 -0.93 16.45
CA ASP A 447 -7.81 -1.01 15.68
C ASP A 447 -8.11 -2.41 15.09
N VAL A 448 -7.69 -3.48 15.79
CA VAL A 448 -7.73 -4.86 15.28
C VAL A 448 -9.12 -5.30 14.84
N LEU A 449 -10.18 -4.90 15.56
CA LEU A 449 -11.53 -5.35 15.25
C LEU A 449 -11.99 -4.84 13.88
N ALA A 450 -11.83 -3.55 13.59
CA ALA A 450 -12.20 -2.96 12.30
C ALA A 450 -11.27 -3.45 11.17
N ARG A 451 -9.96 -3.45 11.42
CA ARG A 451 -8.94 -3.79 10.42
C ARG A 451 -9.04 -5.25 9.96
N LEU A 452 -9.16 -6.19 10.90
CA LEU A 452 -9.32 -7.61 10.55
C LEU A 452 -10.70 -7.92 9.97
N TYR A 453 -11.76 -7.25 10.46
CA TYR A 453 -13.09 -7.35 9.83
C TYR A 453 -13.03 -6.90 8.37
N GLY A 454 -12.36 -5.79 8.10
CA GLY A 454 -12.06 -5.26 6.78
C GLY A 454 -11.46 -6.31 5.85
N ALA A 455 -10.35 -6.93 6.27
CA ALA A 455 -9.68 -7.96 5.48
C ALA A 455 -10.55 -9.20 5.22
N LEU A 456 -11.34 -9.65 6.21
CA LEU A 456 -12.21 -10.83 6.10
C LEU A 456 -13.51 -10.63 5.31
N HIS A 457 -13.83 -9.38 4.99
CA HIS A 457 -15.00 -8.99 4.18
C HIS A 457 -14.60 -8.24 2.91
N SER A 458 -13.32 -8.23 2.58
CA SER A 458 -12.78 -7.40 1.49
C SER A 458 -13.19 -7.87 0.10
N HIS A 459 -13.40 -9.16 -0.08
CA HIS A 459 -13.76 -9.76 -1.36
C HIS A 459 -14.47 -11.10 -1.16
N GLU A 460 -15.18 -11.54 -2.19
CA GLU A 460 -15.87 -12.83 -2.23
C GLU A 460 -14.88 -13.99 -2.14
N GLY A 461 -15.27 -15.03 -1.41
CA GLY A 461 -14.49 -16.25 -1.27
C GLY A 461 -14.63 -16.87 0.12
N ARG A 462 -14.05 -18.06 0.27
CA ARG A 462 -13.98 -18.77 1.54
C ARG A 462 -12.52 -18.90 1.92
N TYR A 463 -12.07 -18.13 2.91
CA TYR A 463 -10.65 -18.08 3.25
C TYR A 463 -10.40 -17.90 4.74
N VAL A 464 -9.21 -18.35 5.13
CA VAL A 464 -8.59 -18.06 6.43
C VAL A 464 -7.61 -16.91 6.23
N VAL A 465 -7.64 -15.92 7.12
CA VAL A 465 -6.59 -14.91 7.25
C VAL A 465 -5.65 -15.34 8.36
N VAL A 466 -4.36 -15.37 8.06
CA VAL A 466 -3.32 -15.63 9.05
C VAL A 466 -2.31 -14.50 9.11
N THR A 467 -1.79 -14.21 10.30
CA THR A 467 -0.60 -13.39 10.50
C THR A 467 0.49 -14.17 11.22
N VAL A 468 1.72 -13.69 11.18
CA VAL A 468 2.86 -14.27 11.90
C VAL A 468 3.46 -13.27 12.88
N LYS A 469 4.02 -13.78 13.98
CA LYS A 469 4.65 -12.96 15.03
C LYS A 469 5.84 -12.14 14.48
N PRO A 470 6.20 -11.01 15.10
CA PRO A 470 7.41 -10.26 14.73
C PRO A 470 8.66 -11.16 14.76
N GLY A 471 9.63 -10.89 13.88
CA GLY A 471 10.80 -11.75 13.68
C GLY A 471 10.64 -12.80 12.58
N TYR A 472 9.42 -13.06 12.13
CA TYR A 472 9.10 -14.08 11.13
C TYR A 472 8.37 -13.51 9.92
N GLU A 473 8.43 -14.25 8.80
CA GLU A 473 7.65 -14.01 7.59
C GLU A 473 6.90 -15.29 7.17
N LEU A 474 5.73 -15.12 6.54
CA LEU A 474 5.05 -16.23 5.88
C LEU A 474 5.59 -16.39 4.46
N ALA A 475 5.65 -17.64 4.00
CA ALA A 475 5.97 -17.89 2.61
C ALA A 475 5.13 -19.01 2.02
N GLY A 476 4.73 -18.79 0.76
CA GLY A 476 4.18 -19.82 -0.12
C GLY A 476 5.25 -20.39 -1.04
N GLU A 477 4.85 -20.74 -2.27
CA GLU A 477 5.70 -21.48 -3.22
C GLU A 477 6.96 -20.73 -3.64
N SER A 478 6.91 -19.41 -3.76
CA SER A 478 8.06 -18.61 -4.24
C SER A 478 8.19 -17.25 -3.59
N SER A 479 7.51 -17.06 -2.45
CA SER A 479 7.51 -15.80 -1.73
C SER A 479 8.94 -15.33 -1.39
N PRO A 480 9.20 -14.02 -1.51
CA PRO A 480 10.46 -13.46 -1.07
C PRO A 480 10.67 -13.74 0.43
N THR A 481 11.93 -13.73 0.84
CA THR A 481 12.31 -13.85 2.25
C THR A 481 13.30 -12.72 2.55
N HIS A 482 12.92 -11.77 3.40
CA HIS A 482 13.69 -10.58 3.74
C HIS A 482 14.62 -10.83 4.93
N ARG A 483 15.37 -11.94 4.88
CA ARG A 483 16.34 -12.35 5.91
C ARG A 483 17.27 -11.20 6.28
N GLY A 484 17.37 -10.89 7.58
CA GLY A 484 18.20 -9.80 8.11
C GLY A 484 17.76 -8.40 7.67
N GLY A 485 16.58 -8.31 7.07
CA GLY A 485 15.92 -7.10 6.63
C GLY A 485 14.66 -6.82 7.43
N GLY A 486 13.76 -6.05 6.84
CA GLY A 486 12.45 -5.75 7.39
C GLY A 486 11.33 -6.42 6.59
N ALA A 487 10.20 -6.65 7.26
CA ALA A 487 8.97 -7.16 6.66
C ALA A 487 7.75 -6.57 7.35
N HIS A 488 6.64 -6.57 6.63
CA HIS A 488 5.38 -6.01 7.12
C HIS A 488 4.18 -6.85 6.67
N GLY A 489 2.97 -6.34 6.84
CA GLY A 489 1.73 -6.95 6.41
C GLY A 489 0.83 -7.39 7.55
N SER A 490 1.32 -7.47 8.79
CA SER A 490 0.55 -7.96 9.93
C SER A 490 -0.33 -6.90 10.61
N LEU A 491 -1.12 -7.33 11.59
CA LEU A 491 -1.91 -6.45 12.47
C LEU A 491 -1.07 -5.83 13.59
N HIS A 492 0.14 -6.34 13.83
CA HIS A 492 0.97 -5.96 14.96
C HIS A 492 1.38 -4.48 14.83
N GLU A 493 1.46 -3.77 15.95
CA GLU A 493 1.82 -2.34 16.00
C GLU A 493 3.14 -2.02 15.28
N ALA A 494 4.09 -2.96 15.34
CA ALA A 494 5.38 -2.89 14.64
C ALA A 494 5.27 -2.75 13.11
N ASP A 495 4.15 -3.17 12.51
CA ASP A 495 3.87 -2.98 11.08
C ASP A 495 2.83 -1.87 10.83
N SER A 496 2.08 -1.50 11.87
CA SER A 496 0.83 -0.76 11.75
C SER A 496 0.91 0.68 12.22
N ILE A 497 1.95 1.06 12.96
CA ILE A 497 2.09 2.41 13.53
C ILE A 497 3.13 3.19 12.73
N VAL A 498 2.72 4.34 12.21
CA VAL A 498 3.49 5.20 11.31
C VAL A 498 3.45 6.66 11.75
N PRO A 499 4.47 7.46 11.42
CA PRO A 499 4.49 8.88 11.73
C PRO A 499 3.69 9.69 10.71
N LEU A 500 3.16 10.82 11.17
CA LEU A 500 2.53 11.86 10.38
C LEU A 500 3.09 13.23 10.77
N ILE A 501 3.52 14.01 9.77
CA ILE A 501 3.98 15.39 9.92
C ILE A 501 2.97 16.29 9.23
N VAL A 502 2.52 17.34 9.90
CA VAL A 502 1.59 18.33 9.36
C VAL A 502 2.15 19.73 9.54
N ALA A 503 2.28 20.51 8.47
CA ALA A 503 2.74 21.89 8.54
C ALA A 503 1.84 22.83 7.71
N GLY A 504 1.78 24.11 8.09
CA GLY A 504 1.00 25.12 7.37
C GLY A 504 -0.48 25.23 7.78
N THR A 505 -0.92 24.43 8.76
CA THR A 505 -2.26 24.43 9.38
C THR A 505 -2.22 23.98 10.84
N ASP A 506 -3.19 24.43 11.64
CA ASP A 506 -3.44 23.95 13.00
C ASP A 506 -4.51 22.85 13.05
N SER A 507 -5.18 22.58 11.93
CA SER A 507 -6.20 21.53 11.81
C SER A 507 -5.59 20.14 12.00
N GLN A 508 -6.35 19.22 12.61
CA GLN A 508 -5.92 17.86 12.89
C GLN A 508 -6.97 16.83 12.45
N PRO A 509 -6.57 15.59 12.11
CA PRO A 509 -7.51 14.51 11.88
C PRO A 509 -8.27 14.16 13.17
N LYS A 510 -9.48 13.61 13.02
CA LYS A 510 -10.35 13.28 14.16
C LYS A 510 -9.70 12.25 15.10
N HIS A 511 -9.05 11.25 14.51
CA HIS A 511 -8.23 10.27 15.20
C HIS A 511 -6.96 10.05 14.37
N PRO A 512 -5.83 9.64 15.00
CA PRO A 512 -4.60 9.34 14.28
C PRO A 512 -4.71 7.98 13.58
N ARG A 513 -5.52 7.90 12.52
CA ARG A 513 -5.69 6.72 11.67
C ARG A 513 -5.74 7.10 10.21
N ILE A 514 -5.11 6.31 9.34
CA ILE A 514 -5.10 6.56 7.88
C ILE A 514 -6.52 6.65 7.31
N VAL A 515 -7.44 5.81 7.80
CA VAL A 515 -8.86 5.80 7.36
C VAL A 515 -9.57 7.15 7.60
N ASP A 516 -9.13 7.94 8.57
CA ASP A 516 -9.76 9.22 8.90
C ASP A 516 -9.18 10.40 8.09
N LEU A 517 -8.08 10.18 7.36
CA LEU A 517 -7.35 11.26 6.68
C LEU A 517 -8.09 11.82 5.47
N LYS A 518 -8.78 10.99 4.65
CA LYS A 518 -9.59 11.48 3.53
C LYS A 518 -10.55 12.58 3.97
N ASN A 519 -11.36 12.28 5.00
CA ASN A 519 -12.39 13.19 5.48
C ASN A 519 -11.78 14.48 6.06
N TRP A 520 -10.59 14.38 6.66
CA TRP A 520 -9.87 15.55 7.15
C TRP A 520 -9.33 16.42 6.01
N ILE A 521 -8.70 15.83 5.00
CA ILE A 521 -8.18 16.55 3.82
C ILE A 521 -9.32 17.23 3.06
N LEU A 522 -10.44 16.55 2.81
CA LEU A 522 -11.61 17.13 2.15
C LEU A 522 -12.15 18.34 2.92
N ARG A 523 -12.32 18.23 4.25
CA ARG A 523 -12.78 19.38 5.06
C ARG A 523 -11.83 20.58 4.95
N MET A 524 -10.52 20.35 4.94
CA MET A 524 -9.55 21.44 4.78
C MET A 524 -9.63 22.06 3.38
N ALA A 525 -9.82 21.26 2.33
CA ALA A 525 -10.00 21.76 0.97
C ALA A 525 -11.32 22.56 0.82
N GLU A 526 -12.38 22.17 1.53
CA GLU A 526 -13.71 22.79 1.46
C GLU A 526 -13.86 24.07 2.31
N GLN A 527 -13.15 24.19 3.44
CA GLN A 527 -13.23 25.36 4.34
C GLN A 527 -12.91 26.67 3.62
N LYS A 528 -13.85 27.62 3.65
CA LYS A 528 -13.78 28.96 3.05
C LYS A 528 -13.21 29.98 4.02
#